data_AF-A0A8X7RP72-F1
#
_entry.id   AF-A0A8X7RP72-F1
#
_cell.length_a   1.000
_cell.length_b   1.000
_cell.length_c   1.000
_cell.angle_alpha   90.00
_cell.angle_beta   90.00
_cell.angle_gamma   90.00
#
_symmetry.space_group_name_H-M   'P 1'
#
loop_
_entity.id
_entity.type
_entity.pdbx_description
1 polymer ?
#
loop_
_entity_poly.entity_id
_entity_poly.type
_entity_poly.pdbx_seq_one_letter_code
_entity_poly.pdbx_strand_id
1 'polypeptide(L)'
;MKSLVMLDLSFCSVLKSFPEISTNISFLEIIGTAIEEIRTSIRSWSRLDTLDMSYSENLRKSHHAFDLITNLHLSHTGIQEISPLVKEMSRLQTLVINGCMDLVSLPQLPDSLEFMHVENCESLERLDCSFYRTKLSDLRFVNCLKLNREAVDLILKTSTKRWAIFPGKRCLHISVTEPPEVSCQ
;
A
#
# COMPACT_ATOMS: atom_id res chain seq x y z
N MET A 1 -7.56 -0.02 35.04
CA MET A 1 -8.13 -0.24 33.69
C MET A 1 -7.13 -1.02 32.88
N LYS A 2 -7.52 -2.14 32.24
CA LYS A 2 -6.65 -2.78 31.25
C LYS A 2 -6.45 -1.79 30.11
N SER A 3 -5.21 -1.39 29.84
CA SER A 3 -4.91 -0.46 28.76
C SER A 3 -5.21 -1.16 27.43
N LEU A 4 -6.09 -0.59 26.62
CA LEU A 4 -6.31 -1.06 25.25
C LEU A 4 -5.06 -0.72 24.42
N VAL A 5 -4.47 -1.72 23.79
CA VAL A 5 -3.23 -1.62 22.99
C VAL A 5 -3.55 -1.75 21.50
N MET A 6 -4.44 -2.68 21.16
CA MET A 6 -4.94 -2.92 19.82
C MET A 6 -6.41 -2.53 19.75
N LEU A 7 -6.77 -1.79 18.72
CA LEU A 7 -8.14 -1.47 18.39
C LEU A 7 -8.41 -1.82 16.93
N ASP A 8 -9.33 -2.74 16.72
CA ASP A 8 -9.86 -3.08 15.40
C ASP A 8 -11.28 -2.49 15.27
N LEU A 9 -11.44 -1.60 14.29
CA LEU A 9 -12.72 -1.00 13.88
C LEU A 9 -13.04 -1.36 12.43
N SER A 10 -12.38 -2.38 11.87
CA SER A 10 -12.54 -2.76 10.48
C SER A 10 -13.99 -3.13 10.17
N PHE A 11 -14.43 -2.81 8.96
CA PHE A 11 -15.77 -3.06 8.44
C PHE A 11 -16.91 -2.39 9.22
N CYS A 12 -16.60 -1.46 10.13
CA CYS A 12 -17.57 -0.55 10.75
C CYS A 12 -17.97 0.53 9.74
N SER A 13 -18.79 0.17 8.74
CA SER A 13 -19.14 1.02 7.60
C SER A 13 -19.87 2.32 7.95
N VAL A 14 -20.49 2.41 9.13
CA VAL A 14 -21.13 3.63 9.64
C VAL A 14 -20.16 4.58 10.34
N LEU A 15 -18.95 4.10 10.67
CA LEU A 15 -17.95 4.89 11.38
C LEU A 15 -17.35 5.94 10.44
N LYS A 16 -17.67 7.20 10.72
CA LYS A 16 -17.18 8.37 9.95
C LYS A 16 -16.11 9.17 10.68
N SER A 17 -15.86 8.85 11.95
CA SER A 17 -14.90 9.58 12.78
C SER A 17 -14.29 8.66 13.83
N PHE A 18 -13.06 8.97 14.22
CA PHE A 18 -12.39 8.29 15.33
C PHE A 18 -13.17 8.47 16.63
N PRO A 19 -13.38 7.40 17.41
CA PRO A 19 -13.97 7.51 18.74
C PRO A 19 -13.00 8.25 19.69
N GLU A 20 -13.52 8.95 20.70
CA GLU A 20 -12.72 9.61 21.74
C GLU A 20 -12.23 8.56 22.74
N ILE A 21 -11.18 7.84 22.37
CA ILE A 21 -10.65 6.71 23.14
C ILE A 21 -9.19 6.91 23.55
N SER A 22 -8.76 6.07 24.48
CA SER A 22 -7.43 6.04 25.11
C SER A 22 -6.28 6.26 24.13
N THR A 23 -5.33 7.13 24.49
CA THR A 23 -4.09 7.42 23.75
C THR A 23 -3.03 6.31 23.84
N ASN A 24 -3.30 5.23 24.59
CA ASN A 24 -2.36 4.11 24.75
C ASN A 24 -2.41 3.08 23.61
N ILE A 25 -3.22 3.31 22.58
CA ILE A 25 -3.33 2.44 21.41
C ILE A 25 -2.01 2.48 20.63
N SER A 26 -1.44 1.31 20.37
CA SER A 26 -0.28 1.15 19.51
C SER A 26 -0.62 0.60 18.13
N PHE A 27 -1.79 -0.02 17.98
CA PHE A 27 -2.22 -0.64 16.74
C PHE A 27 -3.69 -0.30 16.48
N LEU A 28 -3.97 0.32 15.33
CA LEU A 28 -5.30 0.74 14.91
C LEU A 28 -5.62 0.18 13.52
N GLU A 29 -6.72 -0.55 13.39
CA GLU A 29 -7.28 -0.95 12.08
C GLU A 29 -8.62 -0.27 11.84
N ILE A 30 -8.76 0.36 10.68
CA ILE A 30 -9.97 1.06 10.22
C ILE A 30 -10.28 0.72 8.75
N ILE A 31 -9.91 -0.48 8.30
CA ILE A 31 -10.15 -0.97 6.93
C ILE A 31 -11.66 -1.09 6.71
N GLY A 32 -12.18 -0.68 5.54
CA GLY A 32 -13.59 -0.83 5.19
C GLY A 32 -14.55 0.01 6.05
N THR A 33 -14.04 1.07 6.70
CA THR A 33 -14.84 2.10 7.36
C THR A 33 -15.21 3.22 6.37
N ALA A 34 -16.13 4.11 6.75
CA ALA A 34 -16.44 5.32 5.98
C ALA A 34 -15.51 6.50 6.33
N ILE A 35 -14.36 6.23 6.96
CA ILE A 35 -13.36 7.24 7.28
C ILE A 35 -12.58 7.55 6.01
N GLU A 36 -12.82 8.74 5.45
CA GLU A 36 -12.15 9.22 4.25
C GLU A 36 -11.06 10.28 4.54
N GLU A 37 -11.06 10.82 5.75
CA GLU A 37 -10.12 11.85 6.22
C GLU A 37 -9.70 11.56 7.68
N ILE A 38 -8.42 11.75 7.96
CA ILE A 38 -7.86 11.58 9.31
C ILE A 38 -7.96 12.92 10.04
N ARG A 39 -8.43 12.91 11.29
CA ARG A 39 -8.47 14.10 12.14
C ARG A 39 -7.12 14.31 12.84
N THR A 40 -6.74 15.57 13.06
CA THR A 40 -5.50 15.96 13.74
C THR A 40 -5.35 15.37 15.15
N SER A 41 -6.47 15.00 15.80
CA SER A 41 -6.48 14.35 17.11
C SER A 41 -5.70 13.04 17.17
N ILE A 42 -5.50 12.34 16.04
CA ILE A 42 -4.70 11.11 15.98
C ILE A 42 -3.26 11.33 16.48
N ARG A 43 -2.74 12.56 16.40
CA ARG A 43 -1.42 12.94 16.91
C ARG A 43 -1.27 12.81 18.41
N SER A 44 -2.38 12.81 19.15
CA SER A 44 -2.36 12.59 20.59
C SER A 44 -2.09 11.12 20.97
N TRP A 45 -2.18 10.19 20.01
CA TRP A 45 -1.95 8.76 20.21
C TRP A 45 -0.45 8.49 20.12
N SER A 46 0.29 8.93 21.13
CA SER A 46 1.76 8.92 21.14
C SER A 46 2.40 7.53 21.08
N ARG A 47 1.61 6.47 21.29
CA ARG A 47 2.05 5.07 21.20
C ARG A 47 1.71 4.42 19.86
N LEU A 48 1.01 5.12 18.96
CA LEU A 48 0.54 4.56 17.70
C LEU A 48 1.73 4.22 16.79
N ASP A 49 1.98 2.92 16.69
CA ASP A 49 3.05 2.36 15.88
C ASP A 49 2.52 1.86 14.53
N THR A 50 1.31 1.32 14.51
CA THR A 50 0.67 0.80 13.30
C THR A 50 -0.70 1.43 13.10
N LEU A 51 -0.90 2.00 11.91
CA LEU A 51 -2.19 2.44 11.39
C LEU A 51 -2.48 1.70 10.09
N ASP A 52 -3.51 0.87 10.14
CA ASP A 52 -4.04 0.15 8.99
C ASP A 52 -5.37 0.75 8.53
N MET A 53 -5.47 1.14 7.27
CA MET A 53 -6.65 1.81 6.75
C MET A 53 -6.91 1.58 5.27
N SER A 54 -8.16 1.84 4.86
CA SER A 54 -8.51 1.92 3.45
C SER A 54 -8.07 3.23 2.82
N TYR A 55 -7.64 3.16 1.56
CA TYR A 55 -7.38 4.34 0.76
C TYR A 55 -8.66 5.07 0.39
N SER A 56 -8.57 6.40 0.35
CA SER A 56 -9.59 7.29 -0.18
C SER A 56 -8.93 8.44 -0.92
N GLU A 57 -9.54 8.93 -2.00
CA GLU A 57 -9.08 10.13 -2.72
C GLU A 57 -9.16 11.42 -1.86
N ASN A 58 -9.89 11.37 -0.75
CA ASN A 58 -9.95 12.45 0.24
C ASN A 58 -8.77 12.44 1.22
N LEU A 59 -7.90 11.41 1.21
CA LEU A 59 -6.68 11.38 2.03
C LEU A 59 -5.73 12.55 1.75
N ARG A 60 -5.81 13.16 0.57
CA ARG A 60 -5.10 14.41 0.27
C ARG A 60 -5.39 15.56 1.25
N LYS A 61 -6.49 15.51 2.00
CA LYS A 61 -6.78 16.51 3.06
C LYS A 61 -6.09 16.17 4.39
N SER A 62 -5.48 15.00 4.47
CA SER A 62 -4.88 14.40 5.68
C SER A 62 -3.36 14.31 5.62
N HIS A 63 -2.68 15.21 4.88
CA HIS A 63 -1.20 15.28 4.82
C HIS A 63 -0.53 15.27 6.19
N HIS A 64 -1.19 15.88 7.18
CA HIS A 64 -0.75 15.90 8.57
C HIS A 64 -0.75 14.54 9.25
N ALA A 65 -1.06 13.43 8.59
CA ALA A 65 -1.05 12.08 9.15
C ALA A 65 -0.35 11.06 8.24
N PHE A 66 0.27 11.47 7.13
CA PHE A 66 0.93 10.56 6.17
C PHE A 66 2.10 9.76 6.78
N ASP A 67 2.81 10.37 7.72
CA ASP A 67 3.86 9.75 8.53
C ASP A 67 3.31 8.84 9.65
N LEU A 68 1.99 8.66 9.75
CA LEU A 68 1.38 7.68 10.66
C LEU A 68 0.91 6.42 9.93
N ILE A 69 0.56 6.53 8.64
CA ILE A 69 0.01 5.44 7.85
C ILE A 69 1.09 4.39 7.63
N THR A 70 0.84 3.16 8.09
CA THR A 70 1.78 2.04 7.94
C THR A 70 1.29 1.01 6.94
N ASN A 71 -0.02 0.78 6.88
CA ASN A 71 -0.64 -0.15 5.94
C ASN A 71 -1.81 0.52 5.23
N LEU A 72 -1.86 0.36 3.91
CA LEU A 72 -2.88 0.98 3.07
C LEU A 72 -3.54 -0.07 2.17
N HIS A 73 -4.87 -0.12 2.21
CA HIS A 73 -5.67 -1.08 1.44
C HIS A 73 -6.54 -0.37 0.41
N LEU A 74 -6.34 -0.71 -0.85
CA LEU A 74 -7.23 -0.40 -1.95
C LEU A 74 -8.00 -1.68 -2.27
N SER A 75 -9.32 -1.67 -2.16
CA SER A 75 -10.12 -2.86 -2.45
C SER A 75 -11.41 -2.47 -3.16
N HIS A 76 -11.61 -3.03 -4.36
CA HIS A 76 -12.83 -2.84 -5.16
C HIS A 76 -13.18 -1.37 -5.41
N THR A 77 -12.18 -0.53 -5.66
CA THR A 77 -12.39 0.89 -6.01
C THR A 77 -12.45 1.06 -7.54
N GLY A 78 -13.23 2.04 -8.00
CA GLY A 78 -13.33 2.40 -9.43
C GLY A 78 -12.32 3.47 -9.86
N ILE A 79 -11.19 3.60 -9.14
CA ILE A 79 -10.17 4.60 -9.47
C ILE A 79 -9.29 4.07 -10.60
N GLN A 80 -8.89 4.97 -11.50
CA GLN A 80 -7.98 4.63 -12.59
C GLN A 80 -6.51 4.85 -12.23
N GLU A 81 -6.24 5.74 -11.27
CA GLU A 81 -4.90 6.09 -10.82
C GLU A 81 -4.91 6.30 -9.30
N ILE A 82 -3.82 5.90 -8.65
CA ILE A 82 -3.59 6.22 -7.24
C ILE A 82 -2.86 7.56 -7.17
N SER A 83 -3.25 8.42 -6.23
CA SER A 83 -2.62 9.72 -6.06
C SER A 83 -1.10 9.58 -5.85
N PRO A 84 -0.26 10.40 -6.52
CA PRO A 84 1.20 10.42 -6.30
C PRO A 84 1.62 10.72 -4.86
N LEU A 85 0.70 11.28 -4.06
CA LEU A 85 0.90 11.57 -2.64
C LEU A 85 1.22 10.33 -1.79
N VAL A 86 0.95 9.11 -2.29
CA VAL A 86 1.35 7.86 -1.60
C VAL A 86 2.86 7.79 -1.36
N LYS A 87 3.67 8.39 -2.24
CA LYS A 87 5.13 8.50 -2.04
C LYS A 87 5.52 9.27 -0.76
N GLU A 88 4.67 10.19 -0.30
CA GLU A 88 4.92 11.01 0.88
C GLU A 88 4.65 10.26 2.20
N MET A 89 4.03 9.08 2.14
CA MET A 89 3.73 8.24 3.32
C MET A 89 4.99 7.54 3.80
N SER A 90 5.85 8.27 4.49
CA SER A 90 7.21 7.85 4.86
C SER A 90 7.28 6.60 5.75
N ARG A 91 6.18 6.21 6.40
CA ARG A 91 6.08 5.01 7.23
C ARG A 91 5.27 3.87 6.60
N LEU A 92 4.83 4.01 5.35
CA LEU A 92 4.07 2.98 4.65
C LEU A 92 4.94 1.75 4.40
N GLN A 93 4.63 0.65 5.08
CA GLN A 93 5.32 -0.64 4.97
C GLN A 93 4.55 -1.63 4.10
N THR A 94 3.21 -1.55 4.09
CA THR A 94 2.36 -2.48 3.35
C THR A 94 1.38 -1.75 2.43
N LEU A 95 1.33 -2.16 1.16
CA LEU A 95 0.33 -1.71 0.20
C LEU A 95 -0.39 -2.92 -0.38
N VAL A 96 -1.70 -3.00 -0.11
CA VAL A 96 -2.58 -4.05 -0.65
C VAL A 96 -3.53 -3.41 -1.65
N ILE A 97 -3.59 -3.96 -2.86
CA ILE A 97 -4.48 -3.52 -3.94
C ILE A 97 -5.21 -4.75 -4.45
N ASN A 98 -6.51 -4.85 -4.22
CA ASN A 98 -7.31 -6.01 -4.59
C ASN A 98 -8.55 -5.61 -5.39
N GLY A 99 -8.81 -6.28 -6.51
CA GLY A 99 -10.04 -6.13 -7.27
C GLY A 99 -10.28 -4.71 -7.81
N CYS A 100 -9.23 -3.90 -7.98
CA CYS A 100 -9.33 -2.56 -8.56
C CYS A 100 -9.29 -2.70 -10.09
N MET A 101 -10.45 -3.03 -10.68
CA MET A 101 -10.56 -3.45 -12.08
C MET A 101 -10.30 -2.31 -13.09
N ASP A 102 -10.46 -1.06 -12.66
CA ASP A 102 -10.25 0.13 -13.51
C ASP A 102 -8.86 0.75 -13.34
N LEU A 103 -8.05 0.28 -12.38
CA LEU A 103 -6.74 0.84 -12.08
C LEU A 103 -5.75 0.55 -13.22
N VAL A 104 -5.25 1.60 -13.87
CA VAL A 104 -4.40 1.51 -15.07
C VAL A 104 -2.92 1.61 -14.75
N SER A 105 -2.56 2.40 -13.74
CA SER A 105 -1.15 2.59 -13.37
C SER A 105 -0.91 2.81 -11.88
N LEU A 106 0.27 2.40 -11.42
CA LEU A 106 0.75 2.69 -10.06
C LEU A 106 1.71 3.90 -10.07
N PRO A 107 1.58 4.82 -9.10
CA PRO A 107 2.49 5.95 -8.95
C PRO A 107 3.83 5.50 -8.37
N GLN A 108 4.75 6.46 -8.21
CA GLN A 108 5.95 6.23 -7.41
C GLN A 108 5.58 5.84 -5.97
N LEU A 109 6.28 4.83 -5.45
CA LEU A 109 6.07 4.28 -4.12
C LEU A 109 7.10 4.83 -3.11
N PRO A 110 6.78 4.88 -1.81
CA PRO A 110 7.73 5.29 -0.79
C PRO A 110 8.83 4.24 -0.59
N ASP A 111 10.03 4.69 -0.24
CA ASP A 111 11.21 3.82 -0.01
C ASP A 111 11.06 2.90 1.21
N SER A 112 10.12 3.21 2.12
CA SER A 112 9.79 2.42 3.31
C SER A 112 8.92 1.21 3.01
N LEU A 113 8.39 1.07 1.79
CA LEU A 113 7.50 -0.02 1.44
C LEU A 113 8.27 -1.35 1.46
N GLU A 114 7.74 -2.33 2.18
CA GLU A 114 8.33 -3.66 2.32
C GLU A 114 7.47 -4.75 1.69
N PHE A 115 6.14 -4.60 1.74
CA PHE A 115 5.19 -5.60 1.27
C PHE A 115 4.23 -4.97 0.29
N MET A 116 4.12 -5.57 -0.90
CA MET A 116 3.20 -5.08 -1.91
C MET A 116 2.43 -6.23 -2.53
N HIS A 117 1.11 -6.24 -2.35
CA HIS A 117 0.24 -7.26 -2.90
C HIS A 117 -0.80 -6.63 -3.82
N VAL A 118 -0.72 -6.97 -5.10
CA VAL A 118 -1.63 -6.51 -6.15
C VAL A 118 -2.34 -7.72 -6.73
N GLU A 119 -3.65 -7.83 -6.50
CA GLU A 119 -4.45 -8.98 -6.89
C GLU A 119 -5.68 -8.54 -7.67
N ASN A 120 -6.02 -9.29 -8.74
CA ASN A 120 -7.25 -9.10 -9.52
C ASN A 120 -7.42 -7.67 -10.08
N CYS A 121 -6.31 -7.02 -10.43
CA CYS A 121 -6.29 -5.70 -11.08
C CYS A 121 -6.09 -5.88 -12.58
N GLU A 122 -7.16 -6.24 -13.28
CA GLU A 122 -7.10 -6.67 -14.68
C GLU A 122 -6.76 -5.57 -15.68
N SER A 123 -7.04 -4.30 -15.36
CA SER A 123 -6.66 -3.15 -16.20
C SER A 123 -5.29 -2.56 -15.90
N LEU A 124 -4.56 -3.12 -14.93
CA LEU A 124 -3.26 -2.57 -14.56
C LEU A 124 -2.24 -2.84 -15.66
N GLU A 125 -1.74 -1.77 -16.28
CA GLU A 125 -0.87 -1.82 -17.46
C GLU A 125 0.54 -1.31 -17.16
N ARG A 126 0.66 -0.26 -16.33
CA ARG A 126 1.90 0.49 -16.16
C ARG A 126 2.30 0.63 -14.70
N LEU A 127 3.61 0.70 -14.46
CA LEU A 127 4.20 1.05 -13.17
C LEU A 127 5.08 2.29 -13.38
N ASP A 128 5.24 3.10 -12.34
CA ASP A 128 6.24 4.17 -12.36
C ASP A 128 7.65 3.60 -12.65
N CYS A 129 8.44 4.31 -13.44
CA CYS A 129 9.76 3.82 -13.87
C CYS A 129 10.74 3.64 -12.72
N SER A 130 10.51 4.25 -11.55
CA SER A 130 11.33 4.08 -10.36
C SER A 130 11.00 2.82 -9.54
N PHE A 131 9.98 2.04 -9.92
CA PHE A 131 9.51 0.86 -9.18
C PHE A 131 10.63 -0.13 -8.80
N TYR A 132 11.57 -0.37 -9.71
CA TYR A 132 12.70 -1.29 -9.49
C TYR A 132 13.64 -0.87 -8.35
N ARG A 133 13.58 0.39 -7.91
CA ARG A 133 14.41 0.93 -6.82
C ARG A 133 13.86 0.58 -5.43
N THR A 134 12.58 0.27 -5.33
CA THR A 134 11.94 -0.10 -4.07
C THR A 134 12.43 -1.47 -3.61
N LYS A 135 12.93 -1.56 -2.37
CA LYS A 135 13.50 -2.79 -1.82
C LYS A 135 12.43 -3.57 -1.07
N LEU A 136 11.73 -4.45 -1.79
CA LEU A 136 10.62 -5.20 -1.21
C LEU A 136 11.10 -6.45 -0.48
N SER A 137 10.52 -6.71 0.68
CA SER A 137 10.58 -8.02 1.31
C SER A 137 9.79 -9.05 0.49
N ASP A 138 8.68 -8.60 -0.08
CA ASP A 138 7.63 -9.44 -0.63
C ASP A 138 6.84 -8.68 -1.72
N LEU A 139 6.63 -9.35 -2.86
CA LEU A 139 5.90 -8.80 -4.00
C LEU A 139 4.91 -9.81 -4.61
N ARG A 140 3.62 -9.47 -4.64
CA ARG A 140 2.58 -10.23 -5.36
C ARG A 140 1.97 -9.42 -6.48
N PHE A 141 1.95 -9.98 -7.67
CA PHE A 141 1.05 -9.62 -8.75
C PHE A 141 0.26 -10.86 -9.18
N VAL A 142 -1.00 -10.96 -8.74
CA VAL A 142 -1.91 -12.06 -9.07
C VAL A 142 -3.00 -11.52 -9.99
N ASN A 143 -3.28 -12.22 -11.10
CA ASN A 143 -4.33 -11.86 -12.05
C ASN A 143 -4.26 -10.41 -12.59
N CYS A 144 -3.05 -9.84 -12.69
CA CYS A 144 -2.80 -8.54 -13.33
C CYS A 144 -2.46 -8.74 -14.81
N LEU A 145 -3.46 -9.08 -15.61
CA LEU A 145 -3.28 -9.69 -16.94
C LEU A 145 -2.85 -8.71 -18.04
N LYS A 146 -3.08 -7.40 -17.87
CA LYS A 146 -2.73 -6.37 -18.86
C LYS A 146 -1.38 -5.68 -18.63
N LEU A 147 -0.58 -6.11 -17.65
CA LEU A 147 0.74 -5.50 -17.44
C LEU A 147 1.56 -5.54 -18.73
N ASN A 148 2.01 -4.36 -19.16
CA ASN A 148 2.77 -4.23 -20.38
C ASN A 148 4.21 -4.76 -20.18
N ARG A 149 4.97 -4.87 -21.27
CA ARG A 149 6.33 -5.42 -21.21
C ARG A 149 7.26 -4.62 -20.29
N GLU A 150 7.17 -3.29 -20.31
CA GLU A 150 7.99 -2.43 -19.47
C GLU A 150 7.71 -2.65 -17.98
N ALA A 151 6.43 -2.71 -17.59
CA ALA A 151 6.01 -3.00 -16.23
C ALA A 151 6.50 -4.37 -15.76
N VAL A 152 6.37 -5.40 -16.61
CA VAL A 152 6.89 -6.74 -16.30
C VAL A 152 8.42 -6.70 -16.10
N ASP A 153 9.15 -5.99 -16.96
CA ASP A 153 10.60 -5.85 -16.85
C ASP A 153 11.00 -5.11 -15.55
N LEU A 154 10.23 -4.10 -15.13
CA LEU A 154 10.43 -3.40 -13.86
C LEU A 154 10.23 -4.34 -12.66
N ILE A 155 9.16 -5.14 -12.66
CA ILE A 155 8.89 -6.12 -11.58
C ILE A 155 10.02 -7.14 -11.50
N LEU A 156 10.50 -7.65 -12.65
CA LEU A 156 11.60 -8.62 -12.70
C LEU A 156 12.94 -8.05 -12.20
N LYS A 157 13.17 -6.73 -12.37
CA LYS A 157 14.36 -6.04 -11.85
C LYS A 157 14.25 -5.68 -10.37
N THR A 158 13.04 -5.69 -9.82
CA THR A 158 12.81 -5.30 -8.43
C THR A 158 13.44 -6.32 -7.49
N SER A 159 14.26 -5.86 -6.56
CA SER A 159 14.89 -6.73 -5.58
C SER A 159 13.84 -7.19 -4.54
N THR A 160 13.56 -8.49 -4.51
CA THR A 160 12.70 -9.11 -3.48
C THR A 160 13.51 -9.98 -2.54
N LYS A 161 13.38 -9.80 -1.22
CA LYS A 161 14.17 -10.58 -0.25
C LYS A 161 13.63 -11.98 0.03
N ARG A 162 12.33 -12.22 -0.18
CA ARG A 162 11.72 -13.52 0.18
C ARG A 162 11.04 -14.22 -0.98
N TRP A 163 10.12 -13.57 -1.71
CA TRP A 163 9.35 -14.24 -2.76
C TRP A 163 8.63 -13.24 -3.69
N ALA A 164 8.36 -13.70 -4.93
CA ALA A 164 7.65 -12.93 -5.95
C ALA A 164 6.65 -13.82 -6.72
N ILE A 165 5.41 -13.34 -6.93
CA ILE A 165 4.40 -13.99 -7.79
C ILE A 165 4.09 -13.07 -8.96
N PHE A 166 4.25 -13.56 -10.19
CA PHE A 166 4.07 -12.78 -11.42
C PHE A 166 2.77 -13.15 -12.14
N PRO A 167 2.20 -12.23 -12.95
CA PRO A 167 1.02 -12.54 -13.75
C PRO A 167 1.30 -13.67 -14.74
N GLY A 168 0.34 -14.59 -14.88
CA GLY A 168 0.42 -15.70 -15.84
C GLY A 168 1.03 -17.01 -15.31
N LYS A 169 0.75 -17.38 -14.05
CA LYS A 169 1.14 -18.68 -13.43
C LYS A 169 2.65 -18.95 -13.34
N ARG A 170 3.50 -17.92 -13.36
CA ARG A 170 4.94 -18.08 -13.12
C ARG A 170 5.28 -17.68 -11.68
N CYS A 171 5.34 -18.68 -10.79
CA CYS A 171 5.99 -18.52 -9.49
C CYS A 171 7.49 -18.65 -9.71
N LEU A 172 8.26 -17.61 -9.42
CA LEU A 172 9.73 -17.68 -9.39
C LEU A 172 10.17 -17.58 -7.94
N HIS A 173 10.81 -18.64 -7.44
CA HIS A 173 11.62 -18.55 -6.23
C HIS A 173 12.93 -17.86 -6.63
N ILE A 174 13.03 -16.54 -6.43
CA ILE A 174 14.23 -15.78 -6.78
C ILE A 174 15.19 -15.86 -5.59
N SER A 175 16.20 -16.73 -5.69
CA SER A 175 17.39 -16.68 -4.84
C SER A 175 18.29 -15.53 -5.32
N VAL A 176 18.65 -14.65 -4.38
CA VAL A 176 19.43 -13.42 -4.53
C VAL A 176 20.57 -13.52 -5.55
N THR A 177 20.48 -12.75 -6.65
CA THR A 177 21.64 -12.35 -7.45
C THR A 177 21.52 -10.87 -7.80
N GLU A 178 22.64 -10.14 -7.71
CA GLU A 178 22.75 -8.69 -7.84
C GLU A 178 22.09 -8.11 -9.10
N PRO A 179 21.54 -6.87 -9.04
CA PRO A 179 20.91 -6.25 -10.20
C PRO A 179 21.96 -5.90 -11.26
N PRO A 180 21.72 -6.19 -12.56
CA PRO A 180 22.62 -5.74 -13.62
C PRO A 180 22.52 -4.22 -13.81
N GLU A 181 23.68 -3.57 -13.93
CA GLU A 181 23.78 -2.17 -14.36
C GLU A 181 23.38 -2.04 -15.83
N VAL A 182 22.39 -1.19 -16.11
CA VAL A 182 22.08 -0.78 -17.49
C VAL A 182 21.83 0.72 -17.51
N SER A 183 22.60 1.42 -18.36
CA SER A 183 22.38 2.80 -18.74
C SER A 183 21.17 2.89 -19.68
N CYS A 184 20.20 3.75 -19.35
CA CYS A 184 19.14 4.13 -20.28
C CYS A 184 19.67 5.22 -21.22
N GLN A 185 19.48 5.04 -22.53
CA GLN A 185 19.54 6.13 -23.51
C GLN A 185 18.17 6.77 -23.67
#